data_AF-A0A4U9I3B2-F1
#
_entry.id   AF-A0A4U9I3B2-F1
#
_cell.length_a   1.000
_cell.length_b   1.000
_cell.length_c   1.000
_cell.angle_alpha   90.00
_cell.angle_beta   90.00
_cell.angle_gamma   90.00
#
_symmetry.space_group_name_H-M   'P 1'
#
loop_
_entity.id
_entity.type
_entity.pdbx_description
1 polymer ?
#
loop_
_entity_poly.entity_id
_entity_poly.type
_entity_poly.pdbx_seq_one_letter_code
_entity_poly.pdbx_strand_id
1 'polypeptide(L)' 'MFRQPGDKGKQVIEMKINPAVPNSGRAVPMRNQRTGAAWLVSFNYSEGMYWHEPQGNLRHIRRPYASRNIEPHLVPAGTH' A
#
# COMPACT_ATOMS: atom_id res chain seq x y z
N MET A 1 -29.80 -2.85 38.97
CA MET A 1 -28.49 -3.50 39.13
C MET A 1 -27.89 -3.69 37.74
N PHE A 2 -26.68 -3.13 37.56
CA PHE A 2 -25.67 -3.38 36.52
C PHE A 2 -26.03 -3.12 35.04
N ARG A 3 -25.70 -1.89 34.59
CA ARG A 3 -25.22 -1.66 33.21
C ARG A 3 -24.05 -2.60 32.96
N GLN A 4 -24.08 -3.34 31.86
CA GLN A 4 -22.87 -3.98 31.31
C GLN A 4 -22.10 -2.93 30.48
N PRO A 5 -20.86 -2.56 30.84
CA PRO A 5 -19.98 -1.80 29.96
C PRO A 5 -18.96 -2.78 29.38
N GLY A 6 -19.07 -3.13 28.10
CA GLY A 6 -18.07 -4.04 27.55
C GLY A 6 -18.39 -4.54 26.16
N ASP A 7 -18.13 -3.69 25.17
CA ASP A 7 -17.14 -4.04 24.14
C ASP A 7 -16.87 -2.78 23.32
N LYS A 8 -15.99 -1.91 23.82
CA LYS A 8 -15.24 -1.05 22.90
C LYS A 8 -14.24 -1.96 22.23
N GLY A 9 -14.76 -2.74 21.27
CA GLY A 9 -13.99 -3.54 20.35
C GLY A 9 -12.87 -2.64 19.87
N LYS A 10 -11.66 -2.98 20.30
CA LYS A 10 -10.45 -2.31 19.86
C LYS A 10 -10.55 -2.38 18.36
N GLN A 11 -10.75 -1.23 17.72
CA GLN A 11 -10.49 -1.05 16.31
C GLN A 11 -8.98 -1.22 16.19
N VAL A 12 -8.52 -2.48 16.26
CA VAL A 12 -7.30 -2.89 15.59
C VAL A 12 -7.55 -2.37 14.20
N ILE A 13 -6.76 -1.36 13.86
CA ILE A 13 -6.75 -0.72 12.56
C ILE A 13 -6.48 -1.87 11.61
N GLU A 14 -7.55 -2.48 11.10
CA GLU A 14 -7.49 -3.47 10.05
C GLU A 14 -7.01 -2.66 8.86
N MET A 15 -5.69 -2.49 8.78
CA MET A 15 -5.03 -2.05 7.57
C MET A 15 -5.54 -3.02 6.54
N LYS A 16 -6.44 -2.56 5.67
CA LYS A 16 -6.90 -3.33 4.52
C LYS A 16 -5.64 -3.80 3.81
N ILE A 17 -5.27 -5.04 4.08
CA ILE A 17 -4.09 -5.66 3.52
C ILE A 17 -4.40 -5.71 2.04
N ASN A 18 -3.70 -4.93 1.22
CA ASN A 18 -3.92 -5.00 -0.20
C ASN A 18 -3.41 -6.38 -0.63
N PRO A 19 -4.27 -7.30 -1.12
CA PRO A 19 -3.86 -8.66 -1.46
C PRO A 19 -2.76 -8.67 -2.54
N ALA A 20 -2.62 -7.58 -3.29
CA ALA A 20 -1.59 -7.43 -4.30
C ALA A 20 -0.17 -7.18 -3.75
N VAL A 21 -0.02 -6.57 -2.58
CA VAL A 21 1.30 -6.29 -1.98
C VAL A 21 1.44 -7.16 -0.75
N PRO A 22 2.32 -8.18 -0.79
CA PRO A 22 2.46 -9.09 0.31
C PRO A 22 3.02 -8.34 1.50
N ASN A 23 2.52 -8.75 2.65
CA ASN A 23 3.01 -8.38 3.95
C ASN A 23 4.33 -9.17 4.22
N SER A 24 5.29 -9.17 3.30
CA SER A 24 6.60 -9.81 3.53
C SER A 24 7.74 -8.81 3.39
N GLY A 25 7.41 -7.53 3.18
CA GLY A 25 8.38 -6.51 2.78
C GLY A 25 8.85 -6.66 1.33
N ARG A 26 8.38 -7.69 0.61
CA ARG A 26 8.73 -7.89 -0.79
C ARG A 26 8.13 -6.78 -1.65
N ALA A 27 8.99 -6.13 -2.43
CA ALA A 27 8.56 -5.16 -3.41
C ALA A 27 7.84 -5.85 -4.57
N VAL A 28 6.66 -5.35 -4.91
CA VAL A 28 5.82 -5.81 -6.02
C VAL A 28 5.83 -4.78 -7.13
N PRO A 29 6.05 -5.21 -8.39
CA PRO A 29 5.92 -4.33 -9.52
C PRO A 29 4.44 -3.96 -9.74
N MET A 30 4.18 -2.67 -9.73
CA MET A 30 2.90 -2.05 -9.99
C MET A 30 3.02 -1.06 -11.15
N ARG A 31 1.88 -0.72 -11.75
CA ARG A 31 1.76 0.21 -12.85
C ARG A 31 0.63 1.17 -12.58
N ASN A 32 0.89 2.45 -12.72
CA ASN A 32 -0.13 3.48 -12.62
C ASN A 32 -0.95 3.50 -13.91
N GLN A 33 -2.22 3.12 -13.85
CA GLN A 33 -3.09 3.01 -15.04
C GLN A 33 -3.32 4.36 -15.73
N ARG A 34 -3.29 5.47 -14.99
CA ARG A 34 -3.54 6.81 -15.53
C ARG A 34 -2.35 7.37 -16.31
N THR A 35 -1.13 7.09 -15.83
CA THR A 35 0.10 7.69 -16.38
C THR A 35 0.99 6.67 -17.10
N GLY A 36 0.71 5.38 -16.97
CA GLY A 36 1.53 4.28 -17.49
C GLY A 36 2.83 4.05 -16.71
N ALA A 37 3.14 4.86 -15.70
CA ALA A 37 4.38 4.81 -14.93
C ALA A 37 4.51 3.50 -14.15
N ALA A 38 5.71 2.91 -14.16
CA ALA A 38 6.04 1.73 -13.37
C ALA A 38 6.49 2.13 -11.96
N TRP A 39 6.09 1.33 -10.98
CA TRP A 39 6.37 1.52 -9.56
C TRP A 39 6.73 0.18 -8.93
N LEU A 40 7.64 0.18 -7.97
CA LEU A 40 7.80 -0.89 -7.00
C LEU A 40 7.10 -0.45 -5.72
N VAL A 41 6.26 -1.33 -5.18
CA VAL A 41 5.57 -1.09 -3.92
C VAL A 41 5.89 -2.19 -2.94
N SER A 42 6.39 -1.81 -1.77
CA SER A 42 6.64 -2.73 -0.66
C SER A 42 5.89 -2.28 0.59
N PHE A 43 5.62 -3.19 1.51
CA PHE A 43 5.00 -2.86 2.79
C PHE A 43 6.05 -2.86 3.91
N ASN A 44 6.25 -1.70 4.56
CA ASN A 44 7.07 -1.57 5.74
C ASN A 44 6.21 -1.84 6.99
N TYR A 45 6.52 -2.94 7.67
CA TYR A 45 5.84 -3.35 8.90
C TYR A 45 6.14 -2.50 10.12
N SER A 46 7.37 -2.02 10.23
CA SER A 46 7.80 -1.22 11.37
C SER A 46 7.03 0.11 11.41
N GLU A 47 6.70 0.63 10.24
CA GLU A 47 5.99 1.92 10.08
C GLU A 47 4.50 1.74 9.74
N GLY A 48 4.09 0.55 9.32
CA GLY A 48 2.74 0.27 8.82
C GLY A 48 2.39 1.06 7.56
N MET A 49 3.37 1.27 6.67
CA MET A 49 3.23 2.09 5.47
C MET A 49 3.69 1.34 4.21
N TYR A 50 3.08 1.67 3.09
CA TYR A 50 3.52 1.26 1.77
C TYR A 50 4.59 2.23 1.26
N TRP A 51 5.74 1.69 0.88
CA TRP A 51 6.81 2.43 0.22
C TRP A 51 6.62 2.33 -1.28
N HIS A 52 6.49 3.49 -1.93
CA HIS A 52 6.31 3.62 -3.37
C HIS A 52 7.59 4.15 -4.01
N GLU A 53 8.24 3.31 -4.81
CA GLU A 53 9.46 3.66 -5.53
C GLU A 53 9.20 3.62 -7.03
N PRO A 54 9.34 4.73 -7.75
CA PRO A 54 9.09 4.72 -9.18
C PRO A 54 10.22 4.02 -9.95
N GLN A 55 9.89 3.44 -11.09
CA GLN A 55 10.84 2.71 -11.95
C GLN A 55 10.90 3.33 -13.35
N GLY A 56 12.11 3.42 -13.92
CA GLY A 56 12.34 3.87 -15.29
C GLY A 56 12.83 5.31 -15.41
N ASN A 57 12.54 5.96 -16.55
CA ASN A 57 13.20 7.21 -16.94
C ASN A 57 12.66 8.41 -16.14
N LEU A 58 13.47 8.88 -15.19
CA LEU A 58 13.07 9.74 -14.06
C LEU A 58 12.61 11.16 -14.41
N ARG A 59 12.70 11.58 -15.68
CA ARG A 59 12.44 12.97 -16.10
C ARG A 59 11.00 13.43 -15.89
N HIS A 60 10.03 12.52 -15.82
CA HIS A 60 8.62 12.82 -15.50
C HIS A 60 8.11 12.12 -14.24
N ILE A 61 9.02 11.53 -13.45
CA ILE A 61 8.68 10.59 -12.39
C ILE A 61 8.65 11.30 -11.03
N ARG A 62 7.55 11.09 -10.30
CA ARG A 62 7.36 11.56 -8.91
C ARG A 62 8.40 10.90 -8.00
N ARG A 63 8.97 11.66 -7.06
CA ARG A 63 9.92 11.17 -6.03
C ARG A 63 9.34 9.94 -5.28
N PRO A 64 10.20 9.03 -4.78
CA PRO A 64 9.76 7.98 -3.86
C PRO A 64 8.99 8.58 -2.68
N TYR A 65 7.96 7.88 -2.21
CA TYR A 65 7.16 8.34 -1.07
C TYR A 65 6.56 7.16 -0.29
N ALA A 66 6.29 7.39 1.00
CA ALA A 66 5.53 6.48 1.84
C ALA A 66 4.05 6.90 1.89
N SER A 67 3.14 5.93 1.89
CA SER A 67 1.72 6.15 2.06
C SER A 67 1.07 5.05 2.89
N ARG A 68 0.04 5.39 3.67
CA ARG A 68 -0.75 4.39 4.41
C ARG A 68 -1.60 3.51 3.50
N ASN A 69 -1.90 3.98 2.30
CA ASN A 69 -2.71 3.29 1.31
C ASN A 69 -2.00 3.29 -0.04
N ILE A 70 -2.18 2.21 -0.80
CA ILE A 70 -1.76 2.16 -2.19
C ILE A 70 -2.66 3.08 -3.00
N GLU A 71 -2.07 3.88 -3.91
CA GLU A 71 -2.86 4.74 -4.79
C GLU A 71 -3.89 3.89 -5.59
N PRO A 72 -5.15 4.33 -5.72
CA PRO A 72 -6.19 3.55 -6.38
C PRO A 72 -5.92 3.29 -7.87
N HIS A 73 -5.04 4.07 -8.48
CA HIS A 73 -4.64 3.91 -9.88
C HIS A 73 -3.42 2.99 -10.05
N LEU A 74 -2.79 2.53 -8.95
CA LEU A 74 -1.69 1.57 -9.01
C LEU A 74 -2.27 0.15 -9.05
N VAL A 75 -1.96 -0.58 -10.12
CA VAL A 75 -2.37 -1.98 -10.29
C VAL A 75 -1.14 -2.88 -10.45
N PRO A 76 -1.20 -4.17 -10.08
CA PRO A 76 -0.09 -5.10 -10.32
C PRO A 76 0.32 -5.11 -11.80
N ALA A 77 1.62 -4.97 -12.06
CA ALA A 77 2.17 -5.08 -13.40
C ALA A 77 2.25 -6.57 -13.77
N GLY A 78 1.12 -7.17 -14.15
CA GLY A 78 1.07 -8.59 -14.50
C GLY A 78 -0.31 -9.25 -14.54
N THR A 79 -1.41 -8.56 -14.25
CA THR A 79 -2.75 -9.13 -14.45
C THR A 79 -3.14 -9.00 -15.91
N HIS A 80 -2.98 -10.07 -16.68
CA HIS A 80 -3.50 -10.26 -18.04
C HIS A 80 -4.13 -11.65 -18.17
#